data_AF-A0A528FN00-F1
#
_entry.id   AF-A0A528FN00-F1
#
_cell.length_a   1.000
_cell.length_b   1.000
_cell.length_c   1.000
_cell.angle_alpha   90.00
_cell.angle_beta   90.00
_cell.angle_gamma   90.00
#
_symmetry.space_group_name_H-M   'P 1'
#
loop_
_entity.id
_entity.type
_entity.pdbx_description
1 polymer ?
#
loop_
_entity_poly.entity_id
_entity_poly.type
_entity_poly.pdbx_seq_one_letter_code
_entity_poly.pdbx_strand_id
1 'polypeptide(L)'
;AFLNVEFGRLGHPIVDPGLVVDTLALARRKHPMGPNSLDALCRRYGIDNARRTKHGALLDSELLAEVYIELIGGKQAALILD
;
A
#
# COMPACT_ATOMS: atom_id res chain seq x y z
N ALA A 1 -10.88 -5.63 -10.13
CA ALA A 1 -11.49 -6.77 -10.85
C ALA A 1 -12.36 -7.62 -9.92
N PHE A 2 -11.84 -8.24 -8.86
CA PHE A 2 -12.63 -9.07 -7.94
C PHE A 2 -13.84 -8.33 -7.30
N LEU A 3 -13.61 -7.19 -6.65
CA LEU A 3 -14.67 -6.43 -5.99
C LEU A 3 -15.82 -6.03 -6.93
N ASN A 4 -15.51 -5.56 -8.13
CA ASN A 4 -16.54 -5.16 -9.12
C ASN A 4 -17.36 -6.36 -9.60
N VAL A 5 -16.77 -7.57 -9.66
CA VAL A 5 -17.51 -8.79 -9.99
C VAL A 5 -18.49 -9.14 -8.86
N GLU A 6 -18.04 -9.10 -7.61
CA GLU A 6 -18.91 -9.39 -6.46
C GLU A 6 -20.02 -8.33 -6.29
N PHE A 7 -19.72 -7.06 -6.54
CA PHE A 7 -20.74 -6.00 -6.57
C PHE A 7 -21.78 -6.22 -7.67
N GLY A 8 -21.35 -6.63 -8.86
CA GLY A 8 -22.27 -6.96 -9.96
C GLY A 8 -23.23 -8.10 -9.60
N ARG A 9 -22.76 -9.11 -8.87
CA ARG A 9 -23.62 -10.22 -8.38
C ARG A 9 -24.68 -9.75 -7.37
N LEU A 10 -24.39 -8.67 -6.64
CA LEU A 10 -25.29 -8.06 -5.66
C LEU A 10 -26.13 -6.91 -6.25
N GLY A 11 -26.00 -6.59 -7.53
CA GLY A 11 -26.70 -5.48 -8.18
C GLY A 11 -26.18 -4.09 -7.78
N HIS A 12 -24.97 -4.00 -7.22
CA HIS A 12 -24.32 -2.73 -6.89
C HIS A 12 -23.53 -2.18 -8.09
N PRO A 13 -23.40 -0.84 -8.19
CA PRO A 13 -22.52 -0.22 -9.17
C PRO A 13 -21.06 -0.62 -8.91
N ILE A 14 -20.23 -0.53 -9.94
CA ILE A 14 -18.78 -0.73 -9.80
C ILE A 14 -18.15 0.37 -8.92
N VAL A 15 -17.01 0.07 -8.33
CA VAL A 15 -16.21 1.09 -7.63
C VAL A 15 -15.65 2.07 -8.66
N ASP A 16 -15.84 3.38 -8.41
CA ASP A 16 -15.25 4.45 -9.20
C ASP A 16 -13.71 4.34 -9.13
N PRO A 17 -13.00 4.16 -10.27
CA PRO A 17 -11.55 4.13 -10.30
C PRO A 17 -10.88 5.38 -9.70
N GLY A 18 -11.55 6.55 -9.73
CA GLY A 18 -11.03 7.78 -9.13
C GLY A 18 -10.91 7.73 -7.60
N LEU A 19 -11.60 6.79 -6.95
CA LEU A 19 -11.52 6.55 -5.51
C LEU A 19 -10.49 5.49 -5.13
N VAL A 20 -9.82 4.87 -6.11
CA VAL A 20 -8.89 3.76 -5.89
C VAL A 20 -7.46 4.23 -6.14
N VAL A 21 -6.62 4.11 -5.12
CA VAL A 21 -5.19 4.38 -5.22
C VAL A 21 -4.42 3.09 -5.48
N ASP A 22 -3.78 2.99 -6.65
CA ASP A 22 -2.84 1.92 -6.94
C ASP A 22 -1.45 2.24 -6.34
N THR A 23 -1.18 1.64 -5.18
CA THR A 23 0.08 1.79 -4.46
C THR A 23 1.27 1.16 -5.18
N LEU A 24 1.06 0.16 -6.05
CA LEU A 24 2.13 -0.42 -6.85
C LEU A 24 2.56 0.55 -7.96
N ALA A 25 1.61 1.24 -8.59
CA ALA A 25 1.92 2.29 -9.55
C ALA A 25 2.71 3.44 -8.88
N LEU A 26 2.35 3.82 -7.65
CA LEU A 26 3.13 4.78 -6.84
C LEU A 26 4.55 4.27 -6.58
N ALA A 27 4.69 3.02 -6.13
CA ALA A 27 5.98 2.40 -5.84
C ALA A 27 6.89 2.34 -7.08
N ARG A 28 6.35 1.95 -8.25
CA ARG A 28 7.10 1.92 -9.51
C ARG A 28 7.57 3.29 -9.97
N ARG A 29 6.79 4.34 -9.75
CA ARG A 29 7.23 5.71 -10.06
C ARG A 29 8.36 6.16 -9.13
N LYS A 30 8.29 5.82 -7.83
CA LYS A 30 9.30 6.21 -6.84
C LYS A 30 10.58 5.37 -6.93
N HIS A 31 10.45 4.07 -7.23
CA HIS A 31 11.54 3.09 -7.31
C HIS A 31 11.48 2.29 -8.62
N PRO A 32 11.85 2.89 -9.77
CA PRO A 32 11.64 2.28 -11.09
C PRO A 32 12.47 1.02 -11.35
N MET A 33 13.67 0.92 -10.79
CA MET A 33 14.62 -0.18 -11.03
C MET A 33 14.63 -1.24 -9.92
N GLY A 34 13.76 -1.11 -8.92
CA GLY A 34 13.76 -1.97 -7.74
C GLY A 34 12.57 -2.93 -7.67
N PRO A 35 12.67 -4.01 -6.89
CA PRO A 35 11.51 -4.80 -6.52
C PRO A 35 10.52 -3.92 -5.73
N ASN A 36 9.25 -3.94 -6.15
CA ASN A 36 8.15 -3.17 -5.56
C ASN A 36 7.09 -4.07 -4.90
N SER A 37 7.48 -5.29 -4.49
CA SER A 37 6.64 -6.14 -3.65
C SER A 37 6.55 -5.56 -2.24
N LEU A 38 5.50 -5.90 -1.49
CA LEU A 38 5.30 -5.42 -0.13
C LEU A 38 6.52 -5.72 0.76
N ASP A 39 7.07 -6.94 0.71
CA ASP A 39 8.27 -7.32 1.47
C ASP A 39 9.54 -6.54 1.07
N ALA A 40 9.67 -6.20 -0.22
CA ALA A 40 10.78 -5.39 -0.69
C ALA A 40 10.66 -3.95 -0.19
N LEU A 41 9.44 -3.40 -0.19
CA LEU A 41 9.17 -2.06 0.31
C LEU A 41 9.30 -1.98 1.83
N CYS A 42 8.80 -2.96 2.59
CA CYS A 42 9.01 -3.03 4.04
C CYS A 42 10.49 -3.02 4.40
N ARG A 43 11.31 -3.85 3.74
CA ARG A 43 12.77 -3.84 3.94
C ARG A 43 13.42 -2.52 3.56
N ARG A 44 12.99 -1.90 2.46
CA ARG A 44 13.52 -0.61 2.00
C ARG A 44 13.26 0.52 3.01
N TYR A 45 12.09 0.49 3.63
CA TYR A 45 11.65 1.54 4.56
C TYR A 45 11.90 1.21 6.04
N GLY A 46 12.51 0.06 6.35
CA GLY A 46 12.75 -0.36 7.73
C GLY A 46 11.47 -0.69 8.50
N ILE A 47 10.41 -1.10 7.81
CA ILE A 47 9.13 -1.52 8.41
C ILE A 47 9.26 -3.00 8.80
N ASP A 48 9.03 -3.29 10.09
CA ASP A 48 9.10 -4.65 10.61
C ASP A 48 7.91 -5.50 10.13
N ASN A 49 8.22 -6.52 9.33
CA ASN A 49 7.25 -7.52 8.88
C ASN A 49 7.49 -8.91 9.52
N ALA A 50 8.30 -9.03 10.58
CA ALA A 50 8.66 -10.32 11.21
C ALA A 50 7.44 -11.05 11.80
N ARG A 51 6.38 -10.31 12.17
CA ARG A 51 5.12 -10.89 12.64
C ARG A 51 4.28 -11.55 11.54
N ARG A 52 4.71 -11.44 10.27
CA ARG A 52 4.07 -12.04 9.09
C ARG A 52 4.39 -13.53 8.98
N THR A 53 3.96 -14.30 9.98
CA THR A 53 4.10 -15.77 9.98
C THR A 53 3.14 -16.46 9.00
N LYS A 54 1.97 -15.86 8.75
CA LYS A 54 1.07 -16.19 7.64
C LYS A 54 0.74 -14.91 6.85
N HIS A 55 0.58 -15.05 5.54
CA HIS A 55 0.14 -13.99 4.65
C HIS A 55 -1.35 -13.73 4.88
N GLY A 56 -1.67 -12.92 5.89
CA GLY A 56 -3.04 -12.55 6.24
C GLY A 56 -3.39 -11.18 5.66
N ALA A 57 -4.54 -11.06 5.02
CA ALA A 57 -4.98 -9.82 4.39
C ALA A 57 -5.03 -8.62 5.37
N LEU A 58 -5.34 -8.86 6.65
CA LEU A 58 -5.33 -7.84 7.69
C LEU A 58 -3.92 -7.26 7.90
N LEU A 59 -2.96 -8.13 8.20
CA LEU A 59 -1.57 -7.73 8.43
C LEU A 59 -0.96 -7.10 7.17
N ASP A 60 -1.26 -7.65 5.99
CA ASP A 60 -0.79 -7.08 4.72
C ASP A 60 -1.36 -5.67 4.50
N SER A 61 -2.59 -5.41 4.94
CA SER A 61 -3.20 -4.07 4.86
C SER A 61 -2.55 -3.09 5.83
N GLU A 62 -2.20 -3.52 7.04
CA GLU A 62 -1.47 -2.71 8.03
C GLU A 62 -0.07 -2.33 7.52
N LEU A 63 0.69 -3.32 7.02
CA LEU A 63 2.01 -3.09 6.42
C LEU A 63 1.92 -2.17 5.20
N LEU A 64 0.91 -2.36 4.35
CA LEU A 64 0.70 -1.51 3.19
C LEU A 64 0.38 -0.06 3.58
N ALA A 65 -0.34 0.17 4.68
CA ALA A 65 -0.62 1.51 5.18
C ALA A 65 0.68 2.24 5.59
N GLU A 66 1.59 1.55 6.28
CA GLU A 66 2.90 2.11 6.62
C GLU A 66 3.75 2.40 5.37
N VAL A 67 3.80 1.45 4.43
CA VAL A 67 4.48 1.65 3.14
C VAL A 67 3.88 2.83 2.37
N TYR A 68 2.55 2.99 2.38
CA TYR A 68 1.89 4.08 1.69
C TYR A 68 2.31 5.46 2.22
N ILE A 69 2.42 5.62 3.54
CA ILE A 69 2.92 6.85 4.17
C ILE A 69 4.34 7.17 3.65
N GLU A 70 5.20 6.17 3.58
CA GLU A 70 6.57 6.31 3.05
C GLU A 70 6.61 6.62 1.54
N LEU A 71 5.64 6.12 0.78
CA LEU A 71 5.51 6.42 -0.65
C LEU A 71 5.13 7.89 -0.90
N ILE A 72 4.22 8.46 -0.11
CA ILE A 72 3.70 9.82 -0.32
C ILE A 72 4.56 10.96 0.25
N GLY A 73 5.64 10.64 0.97
CA GLY A 73 6.53 11.68 1.53
C GLY A 73 7.22 11.32 2.84
N GLY A 74 6.86 10.18 3.44
CA GLY A 74 7.37 9.77 4.74
C GLY A 74 6.67 10.47 5.89
N LYS A 75 6.85 9.96 7.11
CA LYS A 75 6.40 10.65 8.31
C LYS A 75 7.18 11.95 8.44
N GLN A 76 6.47 13.07 8.58
CA GLN A 76 7.09 14.36 8.82
C GLN A 76 7.84 14.31 10.15
N ALA A 77 9.17 14.22 10.09
CA ALA A 77 10.02 14.29 11.27
C ALA A 77 9.92 15.72 11.79
N ALA A 78 9.15 15.92 12.86
CA ALA A 78 8.97 17.13 13.67
C ALA A 78 9.37 18.48 13.02
N LEU A 79 8.43 19.41 12.93
CA LEU A 79 8.72 20.81 12.58
C LEU A 79 9.69 21.39 13.62
N ILE A 80 10.96 21.55 13.26
CA ILE A 80 11.92 22.33 14.04
C ILE A 80 11.67 23.79 13.65
N LEU A 81 11.10 24.55 14.59
CA LEU A 81 11.01 26.00 14.50
C LEU A 81 12.28 26.56 15.17
N ASP A 82 13.07 27.31 14.40
CA ASP A 82 14.17 28.14 14.94
C ASP A 82 13.62 29.37 15.67
#